data_AF-A0A7Y2H5V3-F1
#
_entry.id   AF-A0A7Y2H5V3-F1
#
_cell.length_a   1.000
_cell.length_b   1.000
_cell.length_c   1.000
_cell.angle_alpha   90.00
_cell.angle_beta   90.00
_cell.angle_gamma   90.00
#
_symmetry.space_group_name_H-M   'P 1'
#
loop_
_entity.id
_entity.type
_entity.pdbx_description
1 polymer ?
#
loop_
_entity_poly.entity_id
_entity_poly.type
_entity_poly.pdbx_seq_one_letter_code
_entity_poly.pdbx_strand_id
1 'polypeptide(L)' 'VWMRDAFFHNGNLASLEDVLDPQRMEPDYVPTGFKPATVETMAVKGHPFGMDISAKEKEALLAYLKSL' A
#
# COMPACT_ATOMS: atom_id res chain seq x y z
N VAL A 1 6.95 3.60 -12.65
CA VAL A 1 5.66 3.57 -11.89
C VAL A 1 5.74 4.32 -10.55
N TRP A 2 6.89 4.28 -9.88
CA TRP A 2 7.13 4.79 -8.52
C TRP A 2 7.20 6.32 -8.37
N MET A 3 7.35 7.11 -9.45
CA MET A 3 7.32 8.59 -9.40
C MET A 3 5.89 9.15 -9.23
N ARG A 4 4.99 8.37 -8.62
CA ARG A 4 3.61 8.76 -8.35
C ARG A 4 3.37 8.64 -6.87
N ASP A 5 2.89 9.71 -6.27
CA ASP A 5 2.24 9.66 -4.98
C ASP A 5 0.78 9.23 -5.18
N ALA A 6 0.14 8.74 -4.12
CA ALA A 6 -1.27 8.36 -4.10
C ALA A 6 -1.62 7.20 -5.08
N PHE A 7 -1.31 5.97 -4.66
CA PHE A 7 -1.58 4.74 -5.38
C PHE A 7 -3.06 4.34 -5.37
N PHE A 8 -3.45 3.57 -6.39
CA PHE A 8 -4.82 3.16 -6.72
C PHE A 8 -5.74 4.32 -7.12
N HIS A 9 -7.00 4.00 -7.48
CA HIS A 9 -7.99 4.98 -7.93
C HIS A 9 -8.47 5.93 -6.81
N ASN A 10 -8.27 5.53 -5.55
CA ASN A 10 -8.71 6.25 -4.36
C ASN A 10 -7.57 7.04 -3.68
N GLY A 11 -6.31 6.82 -4.09
CA GLY A 11 -5.16 7.56 -3.60
C GLY A 11 -4.85 7.36 -2.11
N ASN A 12 -5.36 6.30 -1.48
CA ASN A 12 -5.24 6.11 -0.03
C ASN A 12 -3.81 5.74 0.45
N LEU A 13 -2.92 5.33 -0.45
CA LEU A 13 -1.57 4.85 -0.11
C LEU A 13 -0.54 5.75 -0.78
N ALA A 14 0.42 6.29 -0.02
CA ALA A 14 1.38 7.25 -0.53
C ALA A 14 2.58 6.59 -1.25
N SER A 15 2.93 5.35 -0.89
CA SER A 15 4.13 4.67 -1.40
C SER A 15 3.87 3.25 -1.93
N LEU A 16 4.84 2.70 -2.68
CA LEU A 16 4.82 1.29 -3.08
C LEU A 16 4.96 0.34 -1.88
N GLU A 17 5.70 0.77 -0.87
CA GLU A 17 5.90 0.06 0.38
C GLU A 17 4.56 -0.13 1.11
N ASP A 18 3.72 0.92 1.12
CA ASP A 18 2.35 0.87 1.66
C ASP A 18 1.45 -0.07 0.85
N VAL A 19 1.58 -0.09 -0.49
CA VAL A 19 0.83 -1.01 -1.36
C VAL A 19 1.10 -2.48 -1.01
N LEU A 20 2.34 -2.79 -0.64
CA LEU A 20 2.81 -4.13 -0.28
C LEU A 20 2.82 -4.40 1.23
N ASP A 21 2.18 -3.55 2.04
CA ASP A 21 2.04 -3.77 3.48
C ASP A 21 0.71 -4.51 3.78
N PRO A 22 0.73 -5.73 4.34
CA PRO A 22 -0.50 -6.43 4.72
C PRO A 22 -1.32 -5.68 5.78
N GLN A 23 -0.68 -4.86 6.63
CA GLN A 23 -1.39 -4.09 7.66
C GLN A 23 -2.44 -3.16 7.06
N ARG A 24 -2.28 -2.73 5.79
CA ARG A 24 -3.26 -1.87 5.12
C ARG A 24 -4.65 -2.50 5.00
N MET A 25 -4.76 -3.82 5.10
CA MET A 25 -6.04 -4.53 5.01
C MET A 25 -6.83 -4.50 6.33
N GLU A 26 -6.17 -4.13 7.42
CA GLU A 26 -6.74 -4.13 8.76
C GLU A 26 -7.57 -2.86 9.05
N PRO A 27 -8.65 -2.96 9.82
CA PRO A 27 -9.55 -1.84 10.09
C PRO A 27 -8.92 -0.70 10.92
N ASP A 28 -7.84 -1.00 11.64
CA ASP A 28 -7.08 -0.05 12.47
C ASP A 28 -5.96 0.67 11.70
N TYR A 29 -5.79 0.37 10.41
CA TYR A 29 -4.80 1.05 9.57
C TYR A 29 -5.13 2.53 9.38
N VAL A 30 -4.09 3.38 9.38
CA VAL A 30 -4.19 4.80 9.03
C VAL A 30 -3.64 4.98 7.62
N PRO A 31 -4.47 5.26 6.60
CA PRO A 31 -4.00 5.57 5.26
C PRO A 31 -2.90 6.63 5.25
N THR A 32 -1.82 6.36 4.54
CA THR A 32 -0.68 7.27 4.39
C THR A 32 -0.90 8.34 3.31
N GLY A 33 -1.81 8.07 2.37
CA GLY A 33 -2.26 9.01 1.35
C GLY A 33 -3.55 9.73 1.75
N PHE A 34 -4.53 9.78 0.85
CA PHE A 34 -5.84 10.35 1.14
C PHE A 34 -6.54 9.57 2.26
N LYS A 35 -7.20 10.28 3.16
CA LYS A 35 -8.11 9.73 4.17
C LYS A 35 -9.26 10.70 4.37
N PRO A 36 -10.54 10.26 4.40
CA PRO A 36 -11.65 11.15 4.73
C PRO A 36 -11.46 11.78 6.11
N ALA A 37 -11.76 13.08 6.25
CA ALA A 37 -11.60 13.80 7.51
C ALA A 37 -12.49 13.29 8.65
N THR A 38 -13.55 12.54 8.32
CA THR A 38 -14.53 12.00 9.27
C THR A 38 -14.13 10.66 9.89
N VAL A 39 -13.02 10.04 9.46
CA VAL A 39 -12.56 8.74 9.96
C VAL A 39 -11.13 8.82 10.49
N GLU A 40 -10.86 8.14 11.60
CA GLU A 40 -9.52 8.06 12.18
C GLU A 40 -8.67 6.98 11.52
N THR A 41 -9.23 5.79 11.37
CA THR A 41 -8.63 4.62 10.72
C THR A 41 -9.56 4.09 9.63
N MET A 42 -8.99 3.43 8.62
CA MET A 42 -9.74 2.64 7.66
C MET A 42 -8.84 1.63 6.94
N ALA A 43 -9.37 0.43 6.73
CA ALA A 43 -8.75 -0.55 5.86
C ALA A 43 -8.74 -0.05 4.40
N VAL A 44 -7.60 -0.18 3.74
CA VAL A 44 -7.46 -0.05 2.29
C VAL A 44 -7.46 -1.45 1.69
N LYS A 45 -8.66 -2.01 1.50
CA LYS A 45 -8.82 -3.40 1.04
C LYS A 45 -8.42 -3.60 -0.42
N GLY A 46 -7.94 -4.79 -0.72
CA GLY A 46 -7.69 -5.30 -2.07
C GLY A 46 -7.74 -6.82 -2.07
N HIS A 47 -7.26 -7.44 -3.14
CA HIS A 47 -7.15 -8.90 -3.18
C HIS A 47 -6.04 -9.37 -2.22
N PRO A 48 -6.25 -10.42 -1.40
CA PRO A 48 -5.25 -10.88 -0.40
C PRO A 48 -4.10 -11.68 -1.03
N PHE A 49 -4.29 -12.18 -2.25
CA PHE A 49 -3.25 -12.92 -2.96
C PHE A 49 -1.98 -12.09 -3.17
N GLY A 50 -0.82 -12.66 -2.86
CA GLY A 50 0.47 -11.99 -2.99
C GLY A 50 0.85 -11.07 -1.83
N MET A 51 0.08 -11.05 -0.74
CA MET A 51 0.43 -10.30 0.49
C MET A 51 1.30 -11.10 1.46
N ASP A 52 1.33 -12.43 1.33
CA ASP A 52 2.18 -13.33 2.11
C ASP A 52 3.50 -13.58 1.36
N ILE A 53 4.30 -12.52 1.20
CA ILE A 53 5.65 -12.58 0.60
C ILE A 53 6.70 -12.31 1.67
N SER A 54 7.84 -12.99 1.59
CA SER A 54 8.94 -12.75 2.52
C SER A 54 9.49 -11.34 2.40
N ALA A 55 10.15 -10.83 3.44
CA ALA A 55 10.79 -9.52 3.41
C ALA A 55 11.78 -9.38 2.23
N LYS A 56 12.52 -10.45 1.92
CA LYS A 56 13.45 -10.50 0.78
C LYS A 56 12.74 -10.41 -0.57
N GLU A 57 11.62 -11.10 -0.73
CA GLU A 57 10.81 -11.02 -1.95
C GLU A 57 10.16 -9.64 -2.10
N LYS A 58 9.68 -9.05 -0.99
CA LYS A 58 9.17 -7.68 -0.96
C LYS A 58 10.23 -6.68 -1.42
N GLU A 59 11.46 -6.78 -0.90
CA GLU A 59 12.58 -5.93 -1.33
C GLU A 59 12.91 -6.10 -2.82
N ALA A 60 12.97 -7.34 -3.30
CA ALA A 60 13.24 -7.64 -4.71
C ALA A 60 12.13 -7.08 -5.62
N LEU A 61 10.86 -7.24 -5.24
CA LEU A 61 9.72 -6.69 -5.98
C LEU A 61 9.75 -5.16 -6.01
N LEU A 62 10.03 -4.51 -4.88
CA LEU A 62 10.19 -3.05 -4.82
C LEU A 62 11.31 -2.57 -5.74
N ALA A 63 12.47 -3.24 -5.74
CA ALA A 63 13.58 -2.91 -6.61
C ALA A 63 13.20 -3.04 -8.09
N TYR A 64 12.52 -4.13 -8.45
CA TYR A 64 12.01 -4.34 -9.80
C TYR A 64 11.04 -3.24 -10.22
N LEU A 65 10.02 -2.94 -9.40
CA LEU A 65 9.03 -1.89 -9.69
C LEU A 65 9.66 -0.48 -9.78
N LYS A 66 10.76 -0.24 -9.06
CA LYS A 66 11.54 1.02 -9.13
C LYS A 66 12.38 1.14 -10.41
N SER A 67 12.68 0.03 -11.09
CA SER A 67 13.36 0.04 -12.39
C SER A 67 12.43 0.30 -13.59
N LEU A 68 11.10 0.31 -13.36
CA LEU A 68 10.05 0.61 -14.34
C LEU A 68 9.57 2.06 -14.22
#